data_AF-A0A3M2DRU5-F1
#
_entry.id   AF-A0A3M2DRU5-F1
#
_cell.length_a   1.000
_cell.length_b   1.000
_cell.length_c   1.000
_cell.angle_alpha   90.00
_cell.angle_beta   90.00
_cell.angle_gamma   90.00
#
_symmetry.space_group_name_H-M   'P 1'
#
loop_
_entity.id
_entity.type
_entity.pdbx_description
1 polymer ?
#
loop_
_entity_poly.entity_id
_entity_poly.type
_entity_poly.pdbx_seq_one_letter_code
_entity_poly.pdbx_strand_id
1 'polypeptide(L)'
;MEPTEFGKIYPHWGLKHLLYPNEVYQGLKNVSIARNNRKQDELRPVDPQRFVSTAERLLDGQSPHEWAVGLLALTGRRFSEGIAKGEFKPTTHPYAIAFRGQLKKGIQNPEDAQTFVIATLSKADKVLRAIERLRAHPRVQELAGLTPDEINSRSNTTVRHTIKREFEDTGIIPVLEGEKSVSAHNLRGCYAEIAIHFFCPPNQGAHRFIQAHLGHVIGEQEMDCRKNAGATEHYFHYRLTDSAGTQLSQKGILLEQVNRLPIAIDDGIPQPERAEPQPERAERERLEDKPMATTRTKPTQKQPSRSCVATPLMQQLKRAAASRLKIPKTATTAEFFVRVIAYLEEEPPTQDQNNPTEPKITSDFDLNALAPTFQWFTTEIERLRQEKEALERELEQVRSSVQTKNLEVERLRAEAEQFQQVRQMLGSISGVSGVGGAVAMTTPTAFRSVPQAAPTPRRSTEPAPRRQSREDAGEKGKGKIDEAIDLITSWNDNPAVEHNQKWFISVPVLLQLIRGSGYSVSQGRVQEALKARGEEIQQHHAAHGLSQRHNARHTKRITDDITLT
;
A
#
# COMPACT_ATOMS: atom_id res chain seq x y z
N MET A 1 11.69 -20.51 -5.60
CA MET A 1 12.09 -20.30 -4.19
C MET A 1 12.44 -21.67 -3.67
N GLU A 2 13.67 -21.88 -3.22
CA GLU A 2 14.05 -23.16 -2.65
C GLU A 2 13.66 -23.17 -1.17
N PRO A 3 12.88 -24.17 -0.71
CA PRO A 3 12.68 -24.37 0.71
C PRO A 3 14.00 -24.88 1.30
N THR A 4 14.59 -24.12 2.21
CA THR A 4 15.65 -24.63 3.08
C THR A 4 15.05 -25.45 4.21
N GLU A 5 15.83 -26.41 4.73
CA GLU A 5 15.46 -27.40 5.76
C GLU A 5 14.90 -26.83 7.07
N PHE A 6 14.88 -25.50 7.25
CA PHE A 6 14.46 -24.82 8.48
C PHE A 6 13.24 -23.88 8.31
N GLY A 7 12.54 -23.92 7.18
CA GLY A 7 11.31 -23.14 6.97
C GLY A 7 11.50 -21.62 6.93
N LYS A 8 12.75 -21.12 6.95
CA LYS A 8 13.06 -19.70 6.77
C LYS A 8 13.20 -19.39 5.28
N ILE A 9 12.22 -18.66 4.75
CA ILE A 9 12.25 -18.16 3.38
C ILE A 9 13.24 -16.99 3.33
N TYR A 10 14.45 -17.23 2.82
CA TYR A 10 15.37 -16.15 2.48
C TYR A 10 15.11 -15.67 1.06
N PRO A 11 15.11 -14.35 0.81
CA PRO A 11 15.11 -13.87 -0.57
C PRO A 11 16.36 -14.41 -1.28
N HIS A 12 16.17 -14.93 -2.49
CA HIS A 12 17.26 -15.46 -3.32
C HIS A 12 18.40 -14.44 -3.39
N TRP A 13 19.66 -14.87 -3.27
CA TRP A 13 20.83 -13.97 -3.24
C TRP A 13 20.88 -13.01 -4.44
N GLY A 14 20.46 -13.48 -5.62
CA GLY A 14 20.31 -12.64 -6.81
C GLY A 14 19.40 -11.42 -6.63
N LEU A 15 18.40 -11.47 -5.75
CA LEU A 15 17.55 -10.30 -5.46
C LEU A 15 18.35 -9.16 -4.83
N LYS A 16 19.40 -9.44 -4.04
CA LYS A 16 20.26 -8.38 -3.48
C LYS A 16 20.96 -7.59 -4.58
N HIS A 17 21.27 -8.21 -5.71
CA HIS A 17 21.89 -7.57 -6.87
C HIS A 17 20.87 -6.93 -7.82
N LEU A 18 19.56 -7.13 -7.59
CA LEU A 18 18.47 -6.50 -8.35
C LEU A 18 17.86 -5.28 -7.62
N LEU A 19 18.36 -4.94 -6.43
CA LEU A 19 17.99 -3.72 -5.71
C LEU A 19 18.79 -2.54 -6.26
N TYR A 20 18.17 -1.36 -6.28
CA TYR A 20 18.90 -0.13 -6.57
C TYR A 20 19.93 0.18 -5.47
N PRO A 21 21.01 0.91 -5.77
CA PRO A 21 21.86 1.51 -4.75
C PRO A 21 21.04 2.37 -3.77
N ASN A 22 21.47 2.45 -2.51
CA ASN A 22 20.74 3.18 -1.47
C ASN A 22 20.54 4.66 -1.84
N GLU A 23 21.51 5.26 -2.52
CA GLU A 23 21.49 6.64 -2.99
C GLU A 23 20.34 6.86 -3.99
N VAL A 24 20.11 5.88 -4.86
CA VAL A 24 18.99 5.91 -5.82
C VAL A 24 17.66 5.75 -5.09
N TYR A 25 17.57 4.87 -4.09
CA TYR A 25 16.35 4.75 -3.26
C TYR A 25 16.03 6.05 -2.52
N GLN A 26 17.03 6.70 -1.91
CA GLN A 26 16.85 7.98 -1.23
C GLN A 26 16.49 9.09 -2.22
N GLY A 27 17.12 9.13 -3.39
CA GLY A 27 16.77 10.06 -4.46
C GLY A 27 15.31 9.91 -4.90
N LEU A 28 14.86 8.69 -5.19
CA LEU A 28 13.46 8.41 -5.56
C LEU A 28 12.48 8.76 -4.44
N LYS A 29 12.84 8.45 -3.18
CA LYS A 29 12.03 8.80 -2.01
C LYS A 29 11.89 10.30 -1.86
N ASN A 30 12.98 11.06 -1.99
CA ASN A 30 12.97 12.53 -1.90
C ASN A 30 12.12 13.15 -3.01
N VAL A 31 12.21 12.64 -4.25
CA VAL A 31 11.35 13.07 -5.36
C VAL A 31 9.88 12.79 -5.07
N SER A 32 9.56 11.62 -4.48
CA SER A 32 8.19 11.27 -4.09
C SER A 32 7.66 12.18 -2.99
N ILE A 33 8.48 12.49 -1.98
CA ILE A 33 8.12 13.39 -0.88
C ILE A 33 7.89 14.80 -1.43
N ALA A 34 8.81 15.35 -2.22
CA ALA A 34 8.68 16.67 -2.81
C ALA A 34 7.42 16.79 -3.68
N ARG A 35 7.05 15.73 -4.41
CA ARG A 35 5.80 15.70 -5.18
C ARG A 35 4.56 15.67 -4.27
N ASN A 36 4.60 14.92 -3.17
CA ASN A 36 3.49 14.88 -2.22
C ASN A 36 3.31 16.23 -1.52
N ASN A 37 4.39 16.87 -1.10
CA ASN A 37 4.35 18.18 -0.44
C ASN A 37 3.71 19.23 -1.35
N ARG A 38 4.12 19.32 -2.62
CA ARG A 38 3.49 20.24 -3.59
C ARG A 38 1.99 20.02 -3.74
N LYS A 39 1.53 18.76 -3.73
CA LYS A 39 0.08 18.46 -3.77
C LYS A 39 -0.66 18.90 -2.51
N GLN A 40 0.01 18.92 -1.37
CA GLN A 40 -0.56 19.40 -0.10
C GLN A 40 -0.55 20.93 -0.02
N ASP A 41 0.44 21.57 -0.63
CA ASP A 41 0.51 23.03 -0.74
C ASP A 41 -0.52 23.58 -1.75
N GLU A 42 -0.83 22.79 -2.80
CA GLU A 42 -1.78 23.16 -3.87
C GLU A 42 -3.05 22.29 -3.89
N LEU A 43 -3.85 22.38 -2.83
CA LEU A 43 -5.10 21.61 -2.73
C LEU A 43 -6.08 21.92 -3.86
N ARG A 44 -6.62 20.87 -4.48
CA ARG A 44 -7.54 20.99 -5.62
C ARG A 44 -9.02 21.02 -5.17
N PRO A 45 -9.86 21.90 -5.74
CA PRO A 45 -11.25 22.03 -5.32
C PRO A 45 -12.09 20.82 -5.77
N VAL A 46 -13.00 20.37 -4.93
CA VAL A 46 -13.99 19.31 -5.22
C VAL A 46 -15.34 19.70 -4.64
N ASP A 47 -16.38 19.57 -5.43
CA ASP A 47 -17.78 19.74 -4.97
C ASP A 47 -18.27 18.42 -4.33
N PRO A 48 -18.52 18.40 -3.00
CA PRO A 48 -18.93 17.19 -2.30
C PRO A 48 -20.29 16.68 -2.77
N GLN A 49 -21.25 17.57 -3.06
CA GLN A 49 -22.60 17.18 -3.47
C GLN A 49 -22.58 16.55 -4.86
N ARG A 50 -21.84 17.16 -5.78
CA ARG A 50 -21.68 16.63 -7.14
C ARG A 50 -20.92 15.29 -7.15
N PHE A 51 -19.92 15.14 -6.29
CA PHE A 51 -19.19 13.89 -6.11
C PHE A 51 -20.11 12.77 -5.59
N VAL A 52 -20.84 13.00 -4.50
CA VAL A 52 -21.71 11.99 -3.87
C VAL A 52 -22.85 11.60 -4.78
N SER A 53 -23.57 12.57 -5.37
CA SER A 53 -24.67 12.29 -6.31
C SER A 53 -24.23 11.51 -7.55
N THR A 54 -23.03 11.80 -8.07
CA THR A 54 -22.43 11.01 -9.17
C THR A 54 -22.14 9.59 -8.73
N ALA A 55 -21.54 9.40 -7.56
CA ALA A 55 -21.25 8.07 -7.04
C ALA A 55 -22.53 7.25 -6.76
N GLU A 56 -23.58 7.89 -6.24
CA GLU A 56 -24.89 7.28 -6.05
C GLU A 56 -25.54 6.89 -7.39
N ARG A 57 -25.50 7.76 -8.40
CA ARG A 57 -25.97 7.43 -9.75
C ARG A 57 -25.23 6.23 -10.33
N LEU A 58 -23.93 6.11 -10.07
CA LEU A 58 -23.15 4.94 -10.51
C LEU A 58 -23.59 3.66 -9.79
N LEU A 59 -24.06 3.73 -8.55
CA LEU A 59 -24.72 2.60 -7.89
C LEU A 59 -26.07 2.24 -8.54
N ASP A 60 -26.68 3.13 -9.30
CA ASP A 60 -27.93 2.84 -10.04
C ASP A 60 -27.66 2.53 -11.52
N GLY A 61 -26.38 2.46 -11.92
CA GLY A 61 -25.93 2.15 -13.27
C GLY A 61 -26.22 0.71 -13.72
N GLN A 62 -25.80 0.37 -14.93
CA GLN A 62 -26.08 -0.93 -15.54
C GLN A 62 -24.88 -1.86 -15.60
N SER A 63 -23.66 -1.34 -15.37
CA SER A 63 -22.45 -2.16 -15.43
C SER A 63 -21.85 -2.43 -14.04
N PRO A 64 -21.24 -3.61 -13.81
CA PRO A 64 -20.53 -3.91 -12.56
C PRO A 64 -19.35 -2.96 -12.31
N HIS A 65 -18.77 -2.37 -13.36
CA HIS A 65 -17.68 -1.40 -13.22
C HIS A 65 -18.17 -0.05 -12.69
N GLU A 66 -19.38 0.36 -13.06
CA GLU A 66 -20.02 1.56 -12.52
C GLU A 66 -20.32 1.37 -11.04
N TRP A 67 -20.92 0.23 -10.68
CA TRP A 67 -21.18 -0.11 -9.27
C TRP A 67 -19.90 -0.13 -8.45
N ALA A 68 -18.84 -0.76 -8.98
CA ALA A 68 -17.53 -0.80 -8.34
C ALA A 68 -16.95 0.60 -8.10
N VAL A 69 -17.01 1.49 -9.09
CA VAL A 69 -16.52 2.87 -8.96
C VAL A 69 -17.37 3.68 -7.97
N GLY A 70 -18.70 3.55 -8.00
CA GLY A 70 -19.59 4.17 -7.03
C GLY A 70 -19.27 3.71 -5.60
N LEU A 71 -19.08 2.40 -5.39
CA LEU A 71 -18.71 1.84 -4.09
C LEU A 71 -17.35 2.33 -3.60
N LEU A 72 -16.35 2.42 -4.50
CA LEU A 72 -15.04 2.98 -4.18
C LEU A 72 -15.15 4.43 -3.68
N ALA A 73 -15.92 5.25 -4.39
CA ALA A 73 -16.11 6.65 -4.05
C ALA A 73 -16.88 6.83 -2.72
N LEU A 74 -17.89 6.00 -2.44
CA LEU A 74 -18.75 6.14 -1.26
C LEU A 74 -18.18 5.53 0.02
N THR A 75 -17.24 4.58 -0.07
CA THR A 75 -16.67 3.85 1.09
C THR A 75 -15.19 4.14 1.33
N GLY A 76 -14.53 4.76 0.33
CA GLY A 76 -13.09 4.96 0.31
C GLY A 76 -12.28 3.67 0.41
N ARG A 77 -12.83 2.48 0.16
CA ARG A 77 -12.08 1.20 0.22
C ARG A 77 -11.14 1.03 -0.98
N ARG A 78 -10.17 0.11 -0.89
CA ARG A 78 -9.41 -0.28 -2.08
C ARG A 78 -10.26 -1.15 -2.98
N PHE A 79 -9.92 -1.16 -4.26
CA PHE A 79 -10.62 -1.94 -5.29
C PHE A 79 -10.75 -3.42 -4.92
N SER A 80 -9.64 -4.07 -4.58
CA SER A 80 -9.61 -5.47 -4.17
C SER A 80 -10.34 -5.75 -2.84
N GLU A 81 -10.39 -4.78 -1.93
CA GLU A 81 -11.11 -4.87 -0.65
C GLU A 81 -12.63 -4.79 -0.86
N GLY A 82 -13.11 -3.81 -1.63
CA GLY A 82 -14.54 -3.59 -1.84
C GLY A 82 -15.23 -4.71 -2.61
N ILE A 83 -14.52 -5.29 -3.58
CA ILE A 83 -15.15 -6.15 -4.60
C ILE A 83 -15.11 -7.62 -4.23
N ALA A 84 -13.98 -8.13 -3.76
CA ALA A 84 -13.78 -9.57 -3.64
C ALA A 84 -13.46 -10.06 -2.23
N LYS A 85 -12.70 -9.29 -1.42
CA LYS A 85 -12.12 -9.82 -0.18
C LYS A 85 -12.70 -9.26 1.11
N GLY A 86 -13.41 -8.14 1.05
CA GLY A 86 -14.02 -7.54 2.23
C GLY A 86 -15.25 -8.30 2.70
N GLU A 87 -15.53 -8.34 3.99
CA GLU A 87 -16.88 -8.66 4.49
C GLU A 87 -17.51 -7.36 4.95
N PHE A 88 -18.78 -7.15 4.57
CA PHE A 88 -19.54 -5.97 4.94
C PHE A 88 -20.80 -6.42 5.68
N LYS A 89 -21.06 -5.83 6.83
CA LYS A 89 -22.27 -6.06 7.62
C LYS A 89 -22.97 -4.74 7.94
N PRO A 90 -24.30 -4.74 8.03
CA PRO A 90 -25.04 -3.56 8.49
C PRO A 90 -24.65 -3.19 9.91
N THR A 91 -24.80 -1.91 10.23
CA THR A 91 -24.79 -1.41 11.61
C THR A 91 -26.14 -0.74 11.90
N THR A 92 -26.37 -0.35 13.14
CA THR A 92 -27.55 0.45 13.53
C THR A 92 -27.51 1.87 12.96
N HIS A 93 -26.35 2.36 12.54
CA HIS A 93 -26.19 3.73 12.05
C HIS A 93 -26.46 3.84 10.54
N PRO A 94 -27.27 4.81 10.08
CA PRO A 94 -27.72 4.91 8.69
C PRO A 94 -26.61 5.18 7.67
N TYR A 95 -25.45 5.66 8.11
CA TYR A 95 -24.27 5.94 7.27
C TYR A 95 -23.03 5.15 7.68
N ALA A 96 -23.16 4.07 8.45
CA ALA A 96 -22.02 3.26 8.84
C ALA A 96 -22.23 1.77 8.52
N ILE A 97 -21.16 1.10 8.13
CA ILE A 97 -21.15 -0.35 7.90
C ILE A 97 -19.93 -0.96 8.58
N ALA A 98 -20.06 -2.18 9.09
CA ALA A 98 -18.94 -2.93 9.62
C ALA A 98 -18.18 -3.58 8.48
N PHE A 99 -16.86 -3.43 8.48
CA PHE A 99 -15.95 -3.94 7.45
C PHE A 99 -14.87 -4.83 8.05
N ARG A 100 -14.62 -5.96 7.38
CA ARG A 100 -13.52 -6.90 7.66
C ARG A 100 -12.73 -7.17 6.38
N GLY A 101 -11.45 -7.54 6.48
CA GLY A 101 -10.63 -7.93 5.32
C GLY A 101 -9.64 -6.88 4.83
N GLN A 102 -9.05 -6.09 5.75
CA GLN A 102 -8.03 -5.10 5.42
C GLN A 102 -6.72 -5.75 4.92
N LEU A 103 -6.38 -5.57 3.64
CA LEU A 103 -5.29 -6.30 2.98
C LEU A 103 -3.87 -5.94 3.43
N LYS A 104 -3.65 -4.73 3.97
CA LYS A 104 -2.28 -4.21 4.23
C LYS A 104 -1.64 -4.65 5.56
N LYS A 105 -2.31 -5.45 6.40
CA LYS A 105 -1.76 -5.83 7.72
C LYS A 105 -0.96 -7.14 7.72
N GLY A 106 -0.70 -7.76 6.56
CA GLY A 106 0.07 -9.02 6.48
C GLY A 106 -0.59 -10.16 7.26
N ILE A 107 -1.92 -10.09 7.40
CA ILE A 107 -2.72 -11.08 8.12
C ILE A 107 -2.74 -12.34 7.26
N GLN A 108 -2.15 -13.42 7.76
CA GLN A 108 -2.04 -14.69 7.04
C GLN A 108 -3.38 -15.42 6.98
N ASN A 109 -4.20 -15.29 8.03
CA ASN A 109 -5.54 -15.87 8.10
C ASN A 109 -6.62 -14.79 7.95
N PRO A 110 -7.51 -14.89 6.96
CA PRO A 110 -8.63 -13.95 6.81
C PRO A 110 -9.51 -13.85 8.06
N GLU A 111 -9.57 -14.91 8.86
CA GLU A 111 -10.37 -14.95 10.09
C GLU A 111 -9.78 -14.09 11.24
N ASP A 112 -8.49 -13.82 11.20
CA ASP A 112 -7.82 -12.92 12.16
C ASP A 112 -7.94 -11.45 11.74
N ALA A 113 -8.58 -11.16 10.59
CA ALA A 113 -8.85 -9.81 10.18
C ALA A 113 -9.85 -9.16 11.14
N GLN A 114 -9.39 -8.12 11.83
CA GLN A 114 -10.20 -7.34 12.74
C GLN A 114 -11.29 -6.58 11.99
N THR A 115 -12.53 -6.70 12.48
CA THR A 115 -13.69 -5.97 11.96
C THR A 115 -13.72 -4.58 12.60
N PHE A 116 -14.02 -3.55 11.80
CA PHE A 116 -14.18 -2.17 12.28
C PHE A 116 -15.26 -1.44 11.50
N VAL A 117 -15.78 -0.37 12.09
CA VAL A 117 -16.81 0.45 11.46
C VAL A 117 -16.17 1.41 10.45
N ILE A 118 -16.78 1.53 9.28
CA ILE A 118 -16.44 2.54 8.28
C ILE A 118 -17.64 3.44 8.00
N ALA A 119 -17.35 4.71 7.73
CA ALA A 119 -18.34 5.66 7.25
C ALA A 119 -18.68 5.37 5.77
N THR A 120 -19.89 5.75 5.39
CA THR A 120 -20.36 5.73 3.99
C THR A 120 -20.94 7.09 3.65
N LEU A 121 -20.66 7.61 2.46
CA LEU A 121 -21.15 8.93 2.04
C LEU A 121 -22.61 8.91 1.53
N SER A 122 -23.20 7.71 1.44
CA SER A 122 -24.59 7.44 1.09
C SER A 122 -25.17 6.53 2.17
N LYS A 123 -26.50 6.39 2.24
CA LYS A 123 -27.14 5.48 3.19
C LYS A 123 -26.58 4.06 3.08
N ALA A 124 -26.34 3.43 4.23
CA ALA A 124 -25.72 2.13 4.40
C ALA A 124 -26.50 1.01 3.69
N ASP A 125 -27.84 1.08 3.71
CA ASP A 125 -28.71 0.13 3.03
C ASP A 125 -28.52 0.17 1.50
N LYS A 126 -28.35 1.36 0.91
CA LYS A 126 -28.07 1.52 -0.52
C LYS A 126 -26.70 0.95 -0.88
N VAL A 127 -25.69 1.22 -0.04
CA VAL A 127 -24.33 0.71 -0.23
C VAL A 127 -24.27 -0.82 -0.12
N LEU A 128 -24.89 -1.41 0.90
CA LEU A 128 -24.91 -2.86 1.10
C LEU A 128 -25.61 -3.59 -0.04
N ARG A 129 -26.78 -3.10 -0.48
CA ARG A 129 -27.48 -3.66 -1.65
C ARG A 129 -26.63 -3.61 -2.92
N ALA A 130 -25.89 -2.52 -3.13
CA ALA A 130 -24.98 -2.42 -4.27
C ALA A 130 -23.78 -3.37 -4.16
N ILE A 131 -23.25 -3.62 -2.96
CA ILE A 131 -22.20 -4.61 -2.71
C ILE A 131 -22.70 -6.02 -3.02
N GLU A 132 -23.89 -6.38 -2.52
CA GLU A 132 -24.51 -7.67 -2.78
C GLU A 132 -24.74 -7.89 -4.27
N ARG A 133 -25.33 -6.89 -4.96
CA ARG A 133 -25.56 -6.95 -6.41
C ARG A 133 -24.25 -7.08 -7.19
N LEU A 134 -23.20 -6.35 -6.79
CA LEU A 134 -21.90 -6.46 -7.43
C LEU A 134 -21.30 -7.86 -7.27
N ARG A 135 -21.38 -8.45 -6.07
CA ARG A 135 -20.85 -9.78 -5.77
C ARG A 135 -21.64 -10.92 -6.41
N ALA A 136 -22.93 -10.71 -6.64
CA ALA A 136 -23.77 -11.65 -7.37
C ALA A 136 -23.48 -11.67 -8.88
N HIS A 137 -22.77 -10.66 -9.41
CA HIS A 137 -22.49 -10.58 -10.84
C HIS A 137 -21.46 -11.66 -11.28
N PRO A 138 -21.71 -12.44 -12.36
CA PRO A 138 -20.84 -13.55 -12.76
C PRO A 138 -19.35 -13.17 -12.91
N ARG A 139 -19.09 -12.05 -13.61
CA ARG A 139 -17.73 -11.51 -13.79
C ARG A 139 -16.99 -11.15 -12.50
N VAL A 140 -17.72 -10.90 -11.41
CA VAL A 140 -17.14 -10.60 -10.09
C VAL A 140 -16.95 -11.87 -9.28
N GLN A 141 -17.84 -12.86 -9.42
CA GLN A 141 -17.67 -14.17 -8.81
C GLN A 141 -16.40 -14.87 -9.31
N GLU A 142 -16.05 -14.70 -10.59
CA GLU A 142 -14.77 -15.15 -11.17
C GLU A 142 -13.54 -14.56 -10.46
N LEU A 143 -13.68 -13.44 -9.76
CA LEU A 143 -12.59 -12.75 -9.06
C LEU A 143 -12.41 -13.21 -7.61
N ALA A 144 -13.39 -13.92 -7.03
CA ALA A 144 -13.42 -14.25 -5.61
C ALA A 144 -12.20 -15.09 -5.14
N GLY A 145 -11.71 -15.99 -6.00
CA GLY A 145 -10.56 -16.85 -5.70
C GLY A 145 -9.19 -16.23 -6.01
N LEU A 146 -9.14 -15.04 -6.61
CA LEU A 146 -7.91 -14.45 -7.12
C LEU A 146 -7.13 -13.66 -6.05
N THR A 147 -5.82 -13.53 -6.25
CA THR A 147 -4.98 -12.62 -5.46
C THR A 147 -5.33 -11.15 -5.74
N PRO A 148 -5.05 -10.20 -4.82
CA PRO A 148 -5.33 -8.79 -5.05
C PRO A 148 -4.67 -8.24 -6.32
N ASP A 149 -3.48 -8.72 -6.67
CA ASP A 149 -2.75 -8.28 -7.86
C ASP A 149 -3.40 -8.80 -9.14
N GLU A 150 -3.89 -10.04 -9.15
CA GLU A 150 -4.66 -10.60 -10.27
C GLU A 150 -5.98 -9.86 -10.45
N ILE A 151 -6.71 -9.59 -9.37
CA ILE A 151 -7.96 -8.81 -9.39
C ILE A 151 -7.71 -7.43 -10.01
N ASN A 152 -6.64 -6.75 -9.55
CA ASN A 152 -6.25 -5.46 -10.10
C ASN A 152 -5.88 -5.58 -11.58
N SER A 153 -5.08 -6.56 -11.99
CA SER A 153 -4.66 -6.70 -13.39
C SER A 153 -5.85 -6.87 -14.36
N ARG A 154 -6.89 -7.61 -13.95
CA ARG A 154 -8.04 -7.93 -14.81
C ARG A 154 -9.05 -6.79 -14.91
N SER A 155 -9.22 -5.99 -13.86
CA SER A 155 -10.34 -5.03 -13.79
C SER A 155 -9.92 -3.56 -13.72
N ASN A 156 -8.65 -3.26 -13.39
CA ASN A 156 -8.18 -1.89 -13.17
C ASN A 156 -8.28 -1.02 -14.43
N THR A 157 -8.09 -1.58 -15.63
CA THR A 157 -8.20 -0.81 -16.89
C THR A 157 -9.63 -0.28 -17.08
N THR A 158 -10.64 -1.13 -16.98
CA THR A 158 -12.05 -0.71 -17.18
C THR A 158 -12.51 0.22 -16.06
N VAL A 159 -12.06 -0.03 -14.83
CA VAL A 159 -12.34 0.83 -13.68
C VAL A 159 -11.72 2.21 -13.86
N ARG A 160 -10.46 2.29 -14.31
CA ARG A 160 -9.82 3.57 -14.66
C ARG A 160 -10.56 4.32 -15.75
N HIS A 161 -11.00 3.63 -16.80
CA HIS A 161 -11.81 4.27 -17.85
C HIS A 161 -13.13 4.82 -17.31
N THR A 162 -13.78 4.08 -16.42
CA THR A 162 -15.02 4.52 -15.77
C THR A 162 -14.76 5.72 -14.86
N ILE A 163 -13.71 5.70 -14.05
CA ILE A 163 -13.28 6.83 -13.21
C ILE A 163 -13.04 8.07 -14.07
N LYS A 164 -12.27 7.91 -15.15
CA LYS A 164 -11.97 9.00 -16.07
C LYS A 164 -13.25 9.60 -16.64
N ARG A 165 -14.11 8.77 -17.22
CA ARG A 165 -15.36 9.20 -17.87
C ARG A 165 -16.30 9.94 -16.91
N GLU A 166 -16.43 9.44 -15.68
CA GLU A 166 -17.46 9.90 -14.74
C GLU A 166 -16.98 11.04 -13.83
N PHE A 167 -15.68 11.10 -13.52
CA PHE A 167 -15.14 12.07 -12.56
C PHE A 167 -14.11 13.05 -13.15
N GLU A 168 -13.24 12.60 -14.06
CA GLU A 168 -12.21 13.45 -14.68
C GLU A 168 -12.82 14.28 -15.82
N ASP A 169 -13.42 13.62 -16.80
CA ASP A 169 -13.97 14.26 -18.01
C ASP A 169 -15.16 15.19 -17.67
N THR A 170 -15.85 14.94 -16.56
CA THR A 170 -16.94 15.79 -16.04
C THR A 170 -16.43 16.97 -15.20
N GLY A 171 -15.13 17.02 -14.91
CA GLY A 171 -14.50 18.06 -14.08
C GLY A 171 -14.92 18.02 -12.62
N ILE A 172 -15.41 16.88 -12.11
CA ILE A 172 -15.75 16.74 -10.68
C ILE A 172 -14.48 16.62 -9.84
N ILE A 173 -13.50 15.88 -10.35
CA ILE A 173 -12.21 15.68 -9.68
C ILE A 173 -11.10 16.20 -10.57
N PRO A 174 -10.36 17.23 -10.13
CA PRO A 174 -9.19 17.70 -10.84
C PRO A 174 -8.07 16.65 -10.83
N VAL A 175 -7.36 16.55 -11.95
CA VAL A 175 -6.10 15.78 -12.01
C VAL A 175 -5.06 16.51 -11.16
N LEU A 176 -4.41 15.78 -10.25
CA LEU A 176 -3.37 16.35 -9.39
C LEU A 176 -2.07 16.59 -10.18
N GLU A 177 -1.25 17.54 -9.72
CA GLU A 177 0.03 17.83 -10.36
C GLU A 177 0.93 16.58 -10.40
N GLY A 178 1.52 16.31 -11.55
CA GLY A 178 2.38 15.15 -11.78
C GLY A 178 1.64 13.82 -11.93
N GLU A 179 0.30 13.82 -11.96
CA GLU A 179 -0.51 12.67 -12.33
C GLU A 179 -1.01 12.77 -13.77
N LYS A 180 -1.19 11.62 -14.43
CA LYS A 180 -1.66 11.57 -15.82
C LYS A 180 -3.19 11.54 -15.95
N SER A 181 -3.87 11.09 -14.90
CA SER A 181 -5.33 10.89 -14.87
C SER A 181 -5.79 10.70 -13.42
N VAL A 182 -7.07 10.89 -13.16
CA VAL A 182 -7.71 10.55 -11.89
C VAL A 182 -7.70 9.04 -11.69
N SER A 183 -7.32 8.60 -10.49
CA SER A 183 -7.20 7.20 -10.09
C SER A 183 -8.15 6.84 -8.94
N ALA A 184 -8.29 5.54 -8.66
CA ALA A 184 -9.04 5.06 -7.49
C ALA A 184 -8.45 5.58 -6.16
N HIS A 185 -7.15 5.92 -6.13
CA HIS A 185 -6.55 6.54 -4.95
C HIS A 185 -7.03 7.97 -4.74
N ASN A 186 -7.23 8.73 -5.84
CA ASN A 186 -7.80 10.07 -5.79
C ASN A 186 -9.23 10.05 -5.25
N LEU A 187 -10.06 9.09 -5.70
CA LEU A 187 -11.41 8.88 -5.13
C LEU A 187 -11.37 8.69 -3.62
N ARG A 188 -10.38 7.93 -3.12
CA ARG A 188 -10.19 7.72 -1.69
C ARG A 188 -9.74 8.99 -0.95
N GLY A 189 -8.96 9.85 -1.61
CA GLY A 189 -8.61 11.19 -1.10
C GLY A 189 -9.85 12.09 -0.98
N CYS A 190 -10.64 12.20 -2.05
CA CYS A 190 -11.90 12.94 -2.03
C CYS A 190 -12.86 12.41 -0.97
N TYR A 191 -13.01 11.08 -0.86
CA TYR A 191 -13.81 10.45 0.18
C TYR A 191 -13.38 10.89 1.58
N ALA A 192 -12.07 10.97 1.86
CA ALA A 192 -11.57 11.36 3.17
C ALA A 192 -12.00 12.79 3.53
N GLU A 193 -11.81 13.74 2.62
CA GLU A 193 -12.24 15.13 2.84
C GLU A 193 -13.75 15.25 3.05
N ILE A 194 -14.55 14.57 2.21
CA ILE A 194 -16.01 14.62 2.32
C ILE A 194 -16.48 13.96 3.62
N ALA A 195 -15.88 12.84 4.03
CA ALA A 195 -16.21 12.19 5.28
C ALA A 195 -15.89 13.06 6.50
N ILE A 196 -14.80 13.85 6.46
CA ILE A 196 -14.48 14.83 7.50
C ILE A 196 -15.58 15.90 7.55
N HIS A 197 -15.93 16.45 6.39
CA HIS A 197 -16.96 17.48 6.30
C HIS A 197 -18.32 17.00 6.81
N PHE A 198 -18.71 15.77 6.50
CA PHE A 198 -20.01 15.22 6.90
C PHE A 198 -20.05 14.74 8.35
N PHE A 199 -19.01 14.06 8.83
CA PHE A 199 -19.11 13.25 10.05
C PHE A 199 -18.04 13.52 11.11
N CYS A 200 -16.98 14.29 10.83
CA CYS A 200 -15.96 14.55 11.84
C CYS A 200 -16.49 15.53 12.90
N PRO A 201 -16.50 15.17 14.19
CA PRO A 201 -16.83 16.11 15.26
C PRO A 201 -15.93 17.36 15.21
N PRO A 202 -16.46 18.55 15.53
CA PRO A 202 -15.70 19.79 15.47
C PRO A 202 -14.50 19.81 16.42
N ASN A 203 -14.58 19.04 17.51
CA ASN A 203 -13.52 18.88 18.51
C ASN A 203 -12.55 17.72 18.22
N GLN A 204 -12.69 17.00 17.11
CA GLN A 204 -11.80 15.89 16.73
C GLN A 204 -10.83 16.30 15.61
N GLY A 205 -9.57 15.85 15.73
CA GLY A 205 -8.58 16.02 14.67
C GLY A 205 -8.91 15.21 13.42
N ALA A 206 -8.94 15.86 12.25
CA ALA A 206 -9.33 15.25 10.97
C ALA A 206 -8.48 14.02 10.61
N HIS A 207 -7.16 14.09 10.81
CA HIS A 207 -6.26 12.96 10.59
C HIS A 207 -6.64 11.74 11.45
N ARG A 208 -6.94 11.96 12.73
CA ARG A 208 -7.31 10.88 13.66
C ARG A 208 -8.67 10.26 13.28
N PHE A 209 -9.63 11.09 12.89
CA PHE A 209 -10.93 10.63 12.39
C PHE A 209 -10.77 9.72 11.16
N ILE A 210 -9.98 10.15 10.16
CA ILE A 210 -9.76 9.37 8.94
C ILE A 210 -8.93 8.11 9.18
N GLN A 211 -7.98 8.13 10.11
CA GLN A 211 -7.20 6.93 10.47
C GLN A 211 -8.08 5.78 10.98
N ALA A 212 -9.07 6.11 11.82
CA ALA A 212 -10.02 5.14 12.33
C ALA A 212 -10.87 4.54 11.19
N HIS A 213 -11.46 5.39 10.35
CA HIS A 213 -12.42 4.94 9.33
C HIS A 213 -11.76 4.39 8.06
N LEU A 214 -10.48 4.71 7.79
CA LEU A 214 -9.70 4.11 6.69
C LEU A 214 -8.96 2.82 7.07
N GLY A 215 -9.07 2.37 8.34
CA GLY A 215 -8.47 1.14 8.83
C GLY A 215 -6.94 1.22 8.93
N HIS A 216 -6.40 2.41 9.19
CA HIS A 216 -4.96 2.62 9.45
C HIS A 216 -4.59 2.28 10.90
N VAL A 217 -5.57 2.40 11.78
CA VAL A 217 -5.53 1.98 13.18
C VAL A 217 -6.83 1.24 13.44
N ILE A 218 -6.77 0.03 14.02
CA ILE A 218 -7.97 -0.80 14.17
C ILE A 218 -8.18 -1.07 15.67
N GLY A 219 -9.23 -0.48 16.24
CA GLY A 219 -9.61 -0.60 17.65
C GLY A 219 -9.19 0.58 18.53
N GLU A 220 -9.97 0.83 19.59
CA GLU A 220 -9.76 1.93 20.55
C GLU A 220 -8.38 1.86 21.23
N GLN A 221 -7.94 0.67 21.62
CA GLN A 221 -6.61 0.46 22.22
C GLN A 221 -5.45 0.77 21.25
N GLU A 222 -5.59 0.52 19.94
CA GLU A 222 -4.56 0.93 18.97
C GLU A 222 -4.61 2.44 18.68
N MET A 223 -5.79 3.08 18.80
CA MET A 223 -5.99 4.52 18.61
C MET A 223 -5.38 5.35 19.73
N ASP A 224 -5.38 4.84 20.95
CA ASP A 224 -4.84 5.55 22.11
C ASP A 224 -3.32 5.42 22.24
N CYS A 225 -2.72 4.35 21.71
CA CYS A 225 -1.31 4.05 21.88
C CYS A 225 -0.42 4.33 20.65
N ARG A 226 -0.98 4.68 19.49
CA ARG A 226 -0.19 4.93 18.26
C ARG A 226 -0.07 6.39 17.89
N LYS A 227 1.13 6.78 17.43
CA LYS A 227 1.35 8.04 16.71
C LYS A 227 0.48 8.07 15.45
N ASN A 228 0.03 9.26 15.06
CA ASN A 228 -0.67 9.47 13.80
C ASN A 228 0.11 8.80 12.65
N ALA A 229 -0.54 7.93 11.89
CA ALA A 229 0.08 7.27 10.75
C ALA A 229 0.39 8.31 9.65
N GLY A 230 1.67 8.51 9.34
CA GLY A 230 2.13 9.36 8.22
C GLY A 230 1.53 8.94 6.87
N ALA A 231 1.08 7.68 6.76
CA ALA A 231 0.35 7.18 5.59
C ALA A 231 -0.98 7.90 5.31
N THR A 232 -1.49 8.74 6.23
CA THR A 232 -2.68 9.56 5.99
C THR A 232 -2.41 10.84 5.23
N GLU A 233 -1.17 11.33 5.20
CA GLU A 233 -0.79 12.54 4.46
C GLU A 233 -1.12 12.45 2.96
N HIS A 234 -1.12 11.23 2.41
CA HIS A 234 -1.42 10.97 1.00
C HIS A 234 -2.91 11.09 0.63
N TYR A 235 -3.83 11.36 1.57
CA TYR A 235 -5.25 11.55 1.25
C TYR A 235 -5.69 13.02 1.24
N PHE A 236 -4.88 13.93 1.79
CA PHE A 236 -5.21 15.35 1.94
C PHE A 236 -4.66 16.17 0.76
N HIS A 237 -5.17 15.94 -0.45
CA HIS A 237 -4.78 16.66 -1.67
C HIS A 237 -5.91 17.52 -2.27
N TYR A 238 -7.07 17.50 -1.62
CA TYR A 238 -8.28 18.18 -2.08
C TYR A 238 -8.80 19.14 -1.02
N ARG A 239 -9.52 20.16 -1.46
CA ARG A 239 -10.31 21.05 -0.60
C ARG A 239 -11.75 21.04 -1.09
N LEU A 240 -12.70 21.14 -0.18
CA LEU A 240 -14.11 21.14 -0.56
C LEU A 240 -14.56 22.55 -0.94
N THR A 241 -15.34 22.65 -2.00
CA THR A 241 -15.99 23.89 -2.43
C THR A 241 -17.46 23.66 -2.71
N ASP A 242 -18.30 24.68 -2.55
CA ASP A 242 -19.66 24.64 -3.05
C ASP A 242 -19.70 24.80 -4.58
N SER A 243 -20.90 24.80 -5.16
CA SER A 243 -21.12 25.01 -6.59
C SER A 243 -20.71 26.41 -7.09
N ALA A 244 -20.54 27.38 -6.19
CA ALA A 244 -20.07 28.72 -6.49
C ALA A 244 -18.53 28.85 -6.35
N GLY A 245 -17.83 27.80 -5.92
CA GLY A 245 -16.39 27.79 -5.69
C GLY A 245 -15.96 28.30 -4.31
N THR A 246 -16.91 28.56 -3.41
CA THR A 246 -16.63 28.99 -2.03
C THR A 246 -16.16 27.81 -1.21
N GLN A 247 -15.10 28.00 -0.43
CA GLN A 247 -14.51 26.93 0.36
C GLN A 247 -15.42 26.49 1.52
N LEU A 248 -15.62 25.18 1.63
CA LEU A 248 -16.36 24.54 2.72
C LEU A 248 -15.36 24.05 3.78
N SER A 249 -15.32 24.73 4.93
CA SER A 249 -14.38 24.43 6.03
C SER A 249 -15.04 23.77 7.25
N GLN A 250 -16.37 23.71 7.28
CA GLN A 250 -17.12 23.12 8.38
C GLN A 250 -16.89 21.62 8.47
N LYS A 251 -17.01 21.06 9.67
CA LYS A 251 -16.86 19.62 9.95
C LYS A 251 -18.10 19.11 10.64
N GLY A 252 -18.47 17.87 10.33
CA GLY A 252 -19.56 17.18 10.99
C GLY A 252 -20.95 17.74 10.67
N ILE A 253 -21.17 18.29 9.47
CA ILE A 253 -22.44 18.96 9.12
C ILE A 253 -23.66 18.04 9.19
N LEU A 254 -23.47 16.72 9.11
CA LEU A 254 -24.54 15.73 9.25
C LEU A 254 -24.72 15.22 10.68
N LEU A 255 -23.83 15.54 11.61
CA LEU A 255 -23.88 14.99 12.97
C LEU A 255 -25.17 15.35 13.72
N GLU A 256 -25.73 16.53 13.47
CA GLU A 256 -27.01 16.95 14.05
C GLU A 256 -28.19 16.11 13.54
N GLN A 257 -28.09 15.57 12.33
CA GLN A 257 -29.17 14.80 11.69
C GLN A 257 -29.05 13.30 11.93
N VAL A 258 -27.82 12.76 11.96
CA VAL A 258 -27.58 11.31 11.93
C VAL A 258 -26.92 10.75 13.19
N ASN A 259 -26.67 11.59 14.20
CA ASN A 259 -25.84 11.29 15.37
C ASN A 259 -24.38 10.98 15.00
N ARG A 260 -23.55 10.70 16.02
CA ARG A 260 -22.14 10.36 15.82
C ARG A 260 -21.99 8.96 15.24
N LEU A 261 -21.03 8.81 14.33
CA LEU A 261 -20.62 7.49 13.83
C LEU A 261 -20.11 6.61 14.98
N PRO A 262 -20.49 5.32 15.01
CA PRO A 262 -19.99 4.40 16.00
C PRO A 262 -18.51 4.09 15.75
N ILE A 263 -17.72 4.04 16.82
CA ILE A 263 -16.27 3.76 16.77
C ILE A 263 -16.02 2.25 16.89
N ALA A 264 -16.90 1.53 17.58
CA ALA A 264 -16.90 0.09 17.75
C ALA A 264 -18.16 -0.55 17.15
N ILE A 265 -18.08 -1.86 16.87
CA ILE A 265 -19.26 -2.63 16.48
C ILE A 265 -20.10 -2.80 17.74
N ASP A 266 -21.37 -2.42 17.66
CA ASP A 266 -22.34 -2.71 18.71
C ASP A 266 -22.48 -4.24 18.79
N ASP A 267 -22.08 -4.86 19.91
CA ASP A 267 -22.04 -6.32 20.11
C ASP A 267 -23.44 -6.98 20.07
N GLY A 268 -24.49 -6.21 19.74
CA GLY A 268 -25.87 -6.67 19.58
C GLY A 268 -26.21 -7.38 18.26
N ILE A 269 -25.24 -7.58 17.35
CA ILE A 269 -25.43 -8.51 16.23
C ILE A 269 -25.15 -9.91 16.78
N PRO A 270 -26.13 -10.84 16.79
CA PRO A 270 -25.88 -12.21 17.23
C PRO A 270 -24.69 -12.74 16.46
N GLN A 271 -23.60 -13.05 17.17
CA GLN A 271 -22.61 -13.93 16.59
C GLN A 271 -23.39 -15.16 16.13
N PRO A 272 -23.20 -15.65 14.88
CA PRO A 272 -23.84 -16.88 14.46
C PRO A 272 -23.48 -17.91 15.52
N GLU A 273 -24.50 -18.38 16.24
CA GLU A 273 -24.39 -19.53 17.13
C GLU A 273 -23.61 -20.56 16.36
N ARG A 274 -22.45 -20.90 16.92
CA ARG A 274 -21.61 -21.97 16.42
C ARG A 274 -22.53 -23.19 16.42
N ALA A 275 -23.04 -23.57 15.25
CA ALA A 275 -23.99 -24.65 15.13
C ALA A 275 -23.38 -25.87 15.81
N GLU A 276 -23.91 -26.20 16.98
CA GLU A 276 -23.58 -27.42 17.65
C GLU A 276 -24.01 -28.56 16.72
N PRO A 277 -23.12 -29.51 16.41
CA PRO A 277 -23.52 -30.67 15.63
C PRO A 277 -24.52 -31.48 16.48
N GLN A 278 -25.79 -31.48 16.08
CA GLN A 278 -26.76 -32.44 16.61
C GLN A 278 -26.38 -33.86 16.15
N PRO A 279 -26.37 -34.86 17.05
CA PRO A 279 -25.93 -36.21 16.74
C PRO A 279 -27.11 -37.12 16.37
N GLU A 280 -26.98 -37.90 15.30
CA GLU A 280 -27.78 -39.12 15.14
C GLU A 280 -26.91 -40.35 14.84
N ARG A 281 -27.06 -41.31 15.76
CA ARG A 281 -26.77 -42.75 15.73
C ARG A 281 -25.33 -43.27 15.82
N ALA A 282 -25.02 -43.59 17.06
CA ALA A 282 -23.97 -44.47 17.57
C ALA A 282 -24.13 -45.95 17.18
N GLU A 283 -23.00 -46.64 17.01
CA GLU A 283 -22.66 -47.82 17.81
C GLU A 283 -21.14 -47.93 18.05
N ARG A 284 -20.75 -47.87 19.35
CA ARG A 284 -19.66 -48.59 20.07
C ARG A 284 -18.19 -48.22 19.74
N GLU A 285 -17.26 -47.94 20.65
CA GLU A 285 -17.01 -48.23 22.09
C GLU A 285 -16.05 -47.12 22.66
N ARG A 286 -16.36 -46.43 23.79
CA ARG A 286 -15.90 -46.66 25.20
C ARG A 286 -14.37 -46.59 25.39
N LEU A 287 -13.74 -45.84 26.32
CA LEU A 287 -14.11 -45.16 27.59
C LEU A 287 -13.03 -44.08 27.96
N GLU A 288 -13.50 -42.96 28.55
CA GLU A 288 -12.99 -42.23 29.76
C GLU A 288 -11.52 -41.72 29.79
N ASP A 289 -11.16 -40.53 30.29
CA ASP A 289 -11.83 -39.59 31.19
C ASP A 289 -11.20 -38.18 31.12
N LYS A 290 -12.00 -37.15 31.45
CA LYS A 290 -11.65 -35.72 31.57
C LYS A 290 -11.15 -35.43 33.01
N PRO A 291 -10.45 -34.31 33.35
CA PRO A 291 -11.16 -33.02 33.50
C PRO A 291 -10.38 -31.70 33.28
N MET A 292 -11.20 -30.71 32.90
CA MET A 292 -11.27 -29.28 33.29
C MET A 292 -10.10 -28.29 33.18
N ALA A 293 -10.43 -27.19 32.48
CA ALA A 293 -10.26 -25.74 32.79
C ALA A 293 -8.83 -25.21 33.03
N THR A 294 -8.42 -24.00 32.62
CA THR A 294 -9.06 -22.69 32.80
C THR A 294 -8.47 -21.64 31.84
N THR A 295 -9.27 -20.60 31.62
CA THR A 295 -9.06 -19.29 30.97
C THR A 295 -7.79 -18.50 31.33
N ARG A 296 -7.17 -17.76 30.38
CA ARG A 296 -6.84 -16.30 30.50
C ARG A 296 -5.99 -15.71 29.34
N THR A 297 -6.60 -14.75 28.64
CA THR A 297 -6.16 -13.39 28.23
C THR A 297 -4.67 -12.97 28.18
N LYS A 298 -4.27 -12.33 27.05
CA LYS A 298 -3.60 -11.00 26.85
C LYS A 298 -2.60 -11.04 25.64
N PRO A 299 -1.84 -9.97 25.30
CA PRO A 299 -2.23 -8.82 24.49
C PRO A 299 -1.30 -8.59 23.26
N THR A 300 -1.53 -7.46 22.61
CA THR A 300 -0.98 -6.90 21.37
C THR A 300 0.53 -6.54 21.39
N GLN A 301 1.20 -6.95 20.31
CA GLN A 301 2.27 -6.33 19.49
C GLN A 301 3.65 -5.87 20.04
N LYS A 302 4.66 -6.47 19.37
CA LYS A 302 5.77 -5.87 18.60
C LYS A 302 6.82 -5.02 19.32
N GLN A 303 7.93 -5.69 19.59
CA GLN A 303 9.26 -5.28 19.11
C GLN A 303 9.74 -6.34 18.08
N PRO A 304 10.76 -6.08 17.23
CA PRO A 304 11.39 -7.16 16.45
C PRO A 304 11.80 -8.23 17.46
N SER A 305 11.16 -9.40 17.37
CA SER A 305 11.42 -10.48 18.31
C SER A 305 12.91 -10.78 18.23
N ARG A 306 13.62 -10.55 19.35
CA ARG A 306 14.79 -11.35 19.72
C ARG A 306 14.56 -12.75 19.18
N SER A 307 15.47 -13.23 18.34
CA SER A 307 15.45 -14.57 17.78
C SER A 307 15.00 -15.57 18.85
N CYS A 308 13.72 -15.93 18.80
CA CYS A 308 13.22 -16.98 19.66
C CYS A 308 13.90 -18.24 19.14
N VAL A 309 14.60 -18.94 20.04
CA VAL A 309 15.05 -20.30 19.79
C VAL A 309 13.93 -21.04 19.09
N ALA A 310 14.20 -21.74 17.98
CA ALA A 310 13.20 -22.53 17.29
C ALA A 310 12.45 -23.37 18.34
N THR A 311 11.21 -22.98 18.64
CA THR A 311 10.41 -23.49 19.76
C THR A 311 10.27 -25.01 19.71
N PRO A 312 10.20 -25.66 18.53
CA PRO A 312 10.21 -27.12 18.43
C PRO A 312 11.53 -27.75 18.91
N LEU A 313 12.69 -27.16 18.56
CA LEU A 313 14.01 -27.70 18.90
C LEU A 313 14.28 -27.60 20.40
N MET A 314 13.95 -26.46 21.02
CA MET A 314 14.08 -26.27 22.47
C MET A 314 13.08 -27.15 23.26
N GLN A 315 11.89 -27.40 22.72
CA GLN A 315 10.93 -28.34 23.32
C GLN A 315 11.39 -29.79 23.18
N GLN A 316 12.00 -30.17 22.05
CA GLN A 316 12.61 -31.49 21.87
C GLN A 316 13.78 -31.69 22.83
N LEU A 317 14.66 -30.69 22.97
CA LEU A 317 15.74 -30.70 23.96
C LEU A 317 15.22 -30.86 25.39
N LYS A 318 14.22 -30.04 25.77
CA LYS A 318 13.62 -30.10 27.11
C LYS A 318 12.95 -31.44 27.37
N ARG A 319 12.31 -32.06 26.37
CA ARG A 319 11.72 -33.41 26.49
C ARG A 319 12.79 -34.48 26.64
N ALA A 320 13.84 -34.46 25.83
CA ALA A 320 14.93 -35.44 25.86
C ALA A 320 15.78 -35.37 27.14
N ALA A 321 16.02 -34.15 27.65
CA ALA A 321 16.78 -33.95 28.89
C ALA A 321 15.93 -34.09 30.16
N ALA A 322 14.62 -33.78 30.14
CA ALA A 322 13.74 -34.04 31.29
C ALA A 322 13.64 -35.54 31.62
N SER A 323 13.75 -36.43 30.61
CA SER A 323 13.76 -37.88 30.82
C SER A 323 15.05 -38.41 31.47
N ARG A 324 16.20 -37.72 31.34
CA ARG A 324 17.48 -38.19 31.90
C ARG A 324 17.98 -37.40 33.12
N LEU A 325 17.79 -36.08 33.16
CA LEU A 325 18.34 -35.20 34.20
C LEU A 325 17.36 -34.90 35.36
N LYS A 326 16.19 -35.57 35.38
CA LYS A 326 15.11 -35.35 36.37
C LYS A 326 14.79 -33.88 36.59
N ILE A 327 14.85 -33.07 35.53
CA ILE A 327 14.58 -31.63 35.60
C ILE A 327 13.06 -31.44 35.66
N PRO A 328 12.53 -30.66 36.63
CA PRO A 328 11.10 -30.38 36.71
C PRO A 328 10.58 -29.79 35.41
N LYS A 329 9.39 -30.19 34.95
CA LYS A 329 8.75 -29.65 33.73
C LYS A 329 8.50 -28.14 33.81
N THR A 330 8.53 -27.57 35.01
CA THR A 330 8.37 -26.14 35.32
C THR A 330 9.69 -25.37 35.33
N ALA A 331 10.85 -26.03 35.17
CA ALA A 331 12.14 -25.37 35.20
C ALA A 331 12.28 -24.35 34.07
N THR A 332 12.78 -23.17 34.43
CA THR A 332 13.09 -22.11 33.48
C THR A 332 14.19 -22.56 32.53
N THR A 333 14.26 -21.93 31.35
CA THR A 333 15.29 -22.27 30.35
C THR A 333 16.71 -22.05 30.89
N ALA A 334 16.91 -21.10 31.81
CA ALA A 334 18.21 -20.88 32.45
C ALA A 334 18.59 -22.01 33.42
N GLU A 335 17.67 -22.45 34.29
CA GLU A 335 17.88 -23.58 35.21
C GLU A 335 18.15 -24.89 34.45
N PHE A 336 17.50 -25.05 33.31
CA PHE A 336 17.76 -26.16 32.40
C PHE A 336 19.22 -26.18 31.92
N PHE A 337 19.74 -25.05 31.44
CA PHE A 337 21.13 -24.97 30.96
C PHE A 337 22.15 -25.15 32.08
N VAL A 338 21.91 -24.58 33.26
CA VAL A 338 22.80 -24.76 34.43
C VAL A 338 22.92 -26.24 34.81
N ARG A 339 21.83 -27.02 34.76
CA ARG A 339 21.86 -28.45 35.07
C ARG A 339 22.48 -29.31 33.97
N VAL A 340 22.32 -28.91 32.70
CA VAL A 340 23.01 -29.58 31.57
C VAL A 340 24.52 -29.34 31.66
N ILE A 341 24.95 -28.12 32.03
CA ILE A 341 26.36 -27.80 32.24
C ILE A 341 26.91 -28.60 33.44
N ALA A 342 26.22 -28.60 34.59
CA ALA A 342 26.63 -29.37 35.75
C ALA A 342 26.75 -30.88 35.46
N TYR A 343 25.84 -31.44 34.66
CA TYR A 343 25.91 -32.84 34.24
C TYR A 343 27.08 -33.16 33.29
N LEU A 344 27.48 -32.20 32.46
CA LEU A 344 28.64 -32.35 31.56
C LEU A 344 29.96 -32.13 32.30
N GLU A 345 29.94 -31.45 33.44
CA GLU A 345 31.09 -31.19 34.32
C GLU A 345 31.32 -32.31 35.37
N GLU A 346 30.32 -33.14 35.66
CA GLU A 346 30.49 -34.33 36.51
C GLU A 346 31.30 -35.41 35.75
N GLU A 347 32.56 -35.63 36.14
CA GLU A 347 33.38 -36.72 35.60
C GLU A 347 32.74 -38.10 35.89
N PRO A 348 32.80 -39.07 34.95
CA PRO A 348 32.28 -40.40 35.19
C PRO A 348 33.03 -41.05 36.35
N PRO A 349 32.35 -41.76 37.27
CA PRO A 349 33.01 -42.41 38.39
C PRO A 349 34.01 -43.45 37.86
N THR A 350 35.22 -43.44 38.42
CA THR A 350 36.25 -44.46 38.21
C THR A 350 35.64 -45.85 38.44
N GLN A 351 35.65 -46.68 37.40
CA GLN A 351 35.11 -48.04 37.43
C GLN A 351 35.89 -48.92 38.43
N ASP A 352 35.19 -49.39 39.45
CA ASP A 352 35.63 -50.46 40.33
C ASP A 352 35.36 -51.81 39.63
N GLN A 353 36.41 -52.61 39.42
CA GLN A 353 36.44 -53.71 38.42
C GLN A 353 35.72 -55.02 38.80
N ASN A 354 34.92 -55.08 39.87
CA ASN A 354 34.48 -56.37 40.44
C ASN A 354 32.96 -56.61 40.55
N ASN A 355 32.13 -56.00 39.69
CA ASN A 355 30.70 -56.36 39.66
C ASN A 355 30.13 -56.32 38.23
N PRO A 356 29.67 -57.45 37.65
CA PRO A 356 29.06 -57.46 36.32
C PRO A 356 27.58 -57.10 36.47
N THR A 357 27.31 -55.81 36.62
CA THR A 357 25.99 -55.26 36.32
C THR A 357 26.21 -53.91 35.67
N GLU A 358 26.60 -53.91 34.41
CA GLU A 358 26.57 -52.73 33.56
C GLU A 358 25.10 -52.32 33.34
N PRO A 359 24.63 -51.15 33.81
CA PRO A 359 23.66 -50.43 33.02
C PRO A 359 24.43 -49.92 31.80
N LYS A 360 24.35 -50.66 30.69
CA LYS A 360 24.65 -50.11 29.37
C LYS A 360 23.90 -48.79 29.26
N ILE A 361 24.64 -47.68 29.28
CA ILE A 361 24.13 -46.39 28.84
C ILE A 361 23.81 -46.60 27.37
N THR A 362 22.56 -46.95 27.10
CA THR A 362 22.08 -47.12 25.74
C THR A 362 22.23 -45.79 25.00
N SER A 363 22.69 -45.95 23.77
CA SER A 363 23.11 -45.01 22.73
C SER A 363 22.03 -44.04 22.25
N ASP A 364 21.09 -43.62 23.10
CA ASP A 364 19.93 -42.81 22.70
C ASP A 364 20.10 -41.31 22.95
N PHE A 365 21.27 -40.86 23.38
CA PHE A 365 21.58 -39.43 23.46
C PHE A 365 22.69 -39.10 22.47
N ASP A 366 22.29 -38.86 21.23
CA ASP A 366 23.21 -38.45 20.17
C ASP A 366 23.68 -37.01 20.44
N LEU A 367 24.90 -36.86 20.97
CA LEU A 367 25.57 -35.57 21.16
C LEU A 367 25.66 -34.77 19.84
N ASN A 368 25.64 -35.45 18.69
CA ASN A 368 25.60 -34.79 17.39
C ASN A 368 24.27 -34.06 17.12
N ALA A 369 23.18 -34.43 17.79
CA ALA A 369 21.90 -33.72 17.71
C ALA A 369 21.92 -32.38 18.48
N LEU A 370 22.87 -32.19 19.41
CA LEU A 370 23.05 -30.93 20.15
C LEU A 370 23.97 -29.93 19.44
N ALA A 371 24.89 -30.40 18.60
CA ALA A 371 25.86 -29.55 17.91
C ALA A 371 25.22 -28.42 17.07
N PRO A 372 24.13 -28.65 16.31
CA PRO A 372 23.44 -27.58 15.58
C PRO A 372 22.83 -26.53 16.51
N THR A 373 22.37 -26.95 17.69
CA THR A 373 21.78 -26.06 18.69
C THR A 373 22.84 -25.16 19.30
N PHE A 374 23.99 -25.70 19.68
CA PHE A 374 25.12 -24.91 20.18
C PHE A 374 25.67 -23.95 19.12
N GLN A 375 25.87 -24.42 17.89
CA GLN A 375 26.32 -23.58 16.79
C GLN A 375 25.35 -22.43 16.49
N TRP A 376 24.05 -22.67 16.60
CA TRP A 376 23.04 -21.62 16.50
C TRP A 376 23.18 -20.59 17.62
N PHE A 377 23.34 -21.01 18.88
CA PHE A 377 23.54 -20.10 20.01
C PHE A 377 24.80 -19.26 19.87
N THR A 378 25.92 -19.87 19.47
CA THR A 378 27.18 -19.15 19.24
C THR A 378 27.02 -18.09 18.17
N THR A 379 26.39 -18.45 17.05
CA THR A 379 26.12 -17.52 15.94
C THR A 379 25.20 -16.38 16.37
N GLU A 380 24.19 -16.69 17.18
CA GLU A 380 23.21 -15.69 17.65
C GLU A 380 23.80 -14.75 18.68
N ILE A 381 24.65 -15.24 19.59
CA ILE A 381 25.40 -14.42 20.54
C ILE A 381 26.30 -13.44 19.78
N GLU A 382 27.02 -13.92 18.77
CA GLU A 382 27.90 -13.07 17.96
C GLU A 382 27.11 -12.02 17.18
N ARG A 383 25.98 -12.40 16.58
CA ARG A 383 25.06 -11.47 15.92
C ARG A 383 24.55 -10.39 16.88
N LEU A 384 24.15 -10.78 18.09
CA LEU A 384 23.66 -9.84 19.11
C LEU A 384 24.76 -8.89 19.62
N ARG A 385 26.02 -9.35 19.70
CA ARG A 385 27.16 -8.48 20.02
C ARG A 385 27.40 -7.44 18.93
N GLN A 386 27.38 -7.84 17.66
CA GLN A 386 27.53 -6.92 16.53
C GLN A 386 26.37 -5.91 16.45
N GLU A 387 25.14 -6.36 16.71
CA GLU A 387 23.96 -5.49 16.77
C GLU A 387 24.07 -4.46 17.90
N LYS A 388 24.56 -4.88 19.08
CA LYS A 388 24.82 -3.99 20.21
C LYS A 388 25.87 -2.93 19.85
N GLU A 389 27.00 -3.32 19.26
CA GLU A 389 28.05 -2.37 18.85
C GLU A 389 27.60 -1.41 17.75
N ALA A 390 26.73 -1.86 16.84
CA ALA A 390 26.16 -1.00 15.80
C ALA A 390 25.21 0.04 16.41
N LEU A 391 24.35 -0.37 17.33
CA LEU A 391 23.44 0.54 18.04
C LEU A 391 24.20 1.53 18.92
N GLU A 392 25.28 1.11 19.59
CA GLU A 392 26.13 2.02 20.38
C GLU A 392 26.79 3.08 19.49
N ARG A 393 27.25 2.70 18.29
CA ARG A 393 27.79 3.65 17.29
C ARG A 393 26.72 4.62 16.77
N GLU A 394 25.52 4.14 16.49
CA GLU A 394 24.41 4.98 16.03
C GLU A 394 24.00 5.98 17.12
N LEU A 395 23.96 5.53 18.38
CA LEU A 395 23.63 6.39 19.52
C LEU A 395 24.67 7.49 19.73
N GLU A 396 25.96 7.19 19.55
CA GLU A 396 27.03 8.18 19.63
C GLU A 396 26.98 9.18 18.46
N GLN A 397 26.65 8.70 17.25
CA GLN A 397 26.44 9.57 16.10
C GLN A 397 25.27 10.54 16.33
N VAL A 398 24.15 10.07 16.88
CA VAL A 398 23.01 10.93 17.22
C VAL A 398 23.38 11.94 18.31
N ARG A 399 24.11 11.52 19.35
CA ARG A 399 24.57 12.43 20.42
C ARG A 399 25.45 13.55 19.88
N SER A 400 26.44 13.22 19.05
CA SER A 400 27.31 14.23 18.43
C SER A 400 26.51 15.21 17.54
N SER A 401 25.54 14.71 16.76
CA SER A 401 24.68 15.54 15.92
C SER A 401 23.83 16.52 16.74
N VAL A 402 23.24 16.05 17.84
CA VAL A 402 22.47 16.90 18.78
C VAL A 402 23.38 17.97 19.38
N GLN A 403 24.60 17.62 19.77
CA GLN A 403 25.56 18.57 20.33
C GLN A 403 25.93 19.67 19.31
N THR A 404 26.19 19.30 18.05
CA THR A 404 26.47 20.29 16.98
C THR A 404 25.26 21.21 16.73
N LYS A 405 24.04 20.67 16.73
CA LYS A 405 22.83 21.48 16.54
C LYS A 405 22.56 22.41 17.71
N ASN A 406 22.85 21.98 18.94
CA ASN A 406 22.73 22.84 20.11
C ASN A 406 23.73 24.02 20.05
N LEU A 407 24.98 23.77 19.64
CA LEU A 407 25.96 24.85 19.43
C LEU A 407 25.49 25.85 18.37
N GLU A 408 24.88 25.38 17.28
CA GLU A 408 24.33 26.27 16.24
C GLU A 408 23.13 27.08 16.75
N VAL A 409 22.25 26.48 17.55
CA VAL A 409 21.13 27.19 18.18
C VAL A 409 21.63 28.29 19.12
N GLU A 410 22.66 28.02 19.92
CA GLU A 410 23.27 29.04 20.79
C GLU A 410 23.95 30.15 19.98
N ARG A 411 24.62 29.82 18.86
CA ARG A 411 25.17 30.81 17.94
C ARG A 411 24.09 31.75 17.38
N LEU A 412 22.98 31.19 16.91
CA LEU A 412 21.86 31.95 16.36
C LEU A 412 21.14 32.80 17.42
N ARG A 413 21.07 32.32 18.67
CA ARG A 413 20.56 33.12 19.80
C ARG A 413 21.43 34.32 20.09
N ALA A 414 22.75 34.14 20.14
CA ALA A 414 23.69 35.24 20.34
C ALA A 414 23.60 36.29 19.22
N GLU A 415 23.45 35.84 17.96
CA GLU A 415 23.25 36.75 16.81
C GLU A 415 21.93 37.53 16.92
N ALA A 416 20.83 36.86 17.31
CA ALA A 416 19.54 37.51 17.53
C ALA A 416 19.61 38.57 18.65
N GLU A 417 20.33 38.30 19.73
CA GLU A 417 20.54 39.26 20.83
C GLU A 417 21.34 40.48 20.35
N GLN A 418 22.38 40.29 19.52
CA GLN A 418 23.12 41.39 18.91
C GLN A 418 22.22 42.27 18.04
N PHE A 419 21.36 41.67 17.22
CA PHE A 419 20.39 42.44 16.42
C PHE A 419 19.41 43.24 17.29
N GLN A 420 19.00 42.67 18.43
CA GLN A 420 18.11 43.36 19.37
C GLN A 420 18.81 44.55 20.05
N GLN A 421 20.09 44.42 20.40
CA GLN A 421 20.89 45.53 20.95
C GLN A 421 21.11 46.65 19.92
N VAL A 422 21.40 46.30 18.65
CA VAL A 422 21.52 47.29 17.56
C VAL A 422 20.21 48.06 17.36
N ARG A 423 19.06 47.36 17.43
CA ARG A 423 17.74 48.01 17.39
C ARG A 423 17.51 48.96 18.57
N GLN A 424 17.93 48.60 19.78
CA GLN A 424 17.80 49.47 20.95
C GLN A 424 18.69 50.70 20.84
N MET A 425 19.92 50.57 20.33
CA MET A 425 20.82 51.71 20.06
C MET A 425 20.28 52.66 18.98
N LEU A 426 19.66 52.13 17.92
CA LEU A 426 18.99 52.95 16.90
C LEU A 426 17.72 53.62 17.45
N GLY A 427 17.00 52.97 18.36
CA GLY A 427 15.82 53.52 19.03
C GLY A 427 16.13 54.67 19.99
N SER A 428 17.29 54.63 20.67
CA SER A 428 17.72 55.70 21.60
C SER A 428 18.30 56.94 20.90
N ILE A 429 18.67 56.83 19.61
CA ILE A 429 19.10 57.99 18.79
C ILE A 429 17.92 58.84 18.30
N SER A 430 16.67 58.33 18.36
CA SER A 430 15.47 59.08 17.92
C SER A 430 14.82 59.93 19.03
N GLY A 431 15.55 60.19 20.12
CA GLY A 431 15.08 61.01 21.25
C GLY A 431 15.42 62.50 21.14
N VAL A 432 15.03 63.19 20.07
CA VAL A 432 14.92 64.66 20.05
C VAL A 432 13.69 65.07 19.23
N SER A 433 12.91 65.98 19.82
CA SER A 433 11.72 66.67 19.30
C SER A 433 10.38 65.98 19.50
N GLY A 434 9.80 66.23 20.66
CA GLY A 434 8.35 66.24 20.84
C GLY A 434 7.75 67.61 20.48
N VAL A 435 6.69 67.60 19.67
CA VAL A 435 5.51 68.47 19.69
C VAL A 435 4.43 67.60 18.99
N GLY A 436 3.42 67.05 19.66
CA GLY A 436 2.27 67.76 20.22
C GLY A 436 1.11 67.66 19.22
N GLY A 437 -0.03 67.09 19.62
CA GLY A 437 -1.31 67.28 18.93
C GLY A 437 -2.07 66.00 18.58
N ALA A 438 -3.19 65.82 19.26
CA ALA A 438 -4.30 64.97 18.84
C ALA A 438 -4.80 65.36 17.43
N VAL A 439 -5.46 64.43 16.71
CA VAL A 439 -6.75 64.63 16.02
C VAL A 439 -7.17 63.32 15.34
N ALA A 440 -8.48 63.12 15.38
CA ALA A 440 -9.24 61.98 14.94
C ALA A 440 -9.24 61.71 13.41
N MET A 441 -9.77 60.53 13.10
CA MET A 441 -10.19 60.01 11.80
C MET A 441 -10.62 61.07 10.77
N THR A 442 -10.08 60.94 9.56
CA THR A 442 -10.84 60.99 8.29
C THR A 442 -9.99 60.41 7.15
N THR A 443 -10.60 59.56 6.33
CA THR A 443 -10.19 59.21 4.95
C THR A 443 -10.08 60.47 4.08
N PRO A 444 -9.19 60.57 3.06
CA PRO A 444 -9.47 59.96 1.74
C PRO A 444 -8.26 59.57 0.85
N THR A 445 -8.54 58.66 -0.09
CA THR A 445 -8.20 58.70 -1.54
C THR A 445 -6.86 59.28 -2.01
N ALA A 446 -6.00 58.41 -2.59
CA ALA A 446 -5.49 58.51 -3.97
C ALA A 446 -4.19 57.70 -4.15
N PHE A 447 -4.27 56.53 -4.80
CA PHE A 447 -3.10 55.94 -5.48
C PHE A 447 -3.40 55.75 -6.96
N ARG A 448 -2.98 56.79 -7.69
CA ARG A 448 -2.26 56.80 -8.96
C ARG A 448 -2.17 55.46 -9.73
N SER A 449 -2.89 55.46 -10.84
CA SER A 449 -2.88 54.56 -11.98
C SER A 449 -1.50 54.33 -12.62
N VAL A 450 -1.19 53.07 -12.93
CA VAL A 450 -0.15 52.64 -13.88
C VAL A 450 -0.83 52.28 -15.21
N PRO A 451 -0.27 52.63 -16.40
CA PRO A 451 -0.97 52.48 -17.66
C PRO A 451 -1.01 51.02 -18.14
N GLN A 452 -2.22 50.61 -18.53
CA GLN A 452 -2.57 49.33 -19.14
C GLN A 452 -2.27 49.38 -20.65
N ALA A 453 -1.42 48.49 -21.14
CA ALA A 453 -1.16 48.31 -22.57
C ALA A 453 -2.37 47.62 -23.24
N ALA A 454 -2.81 48.19 -24.36
CA ALA A 454 -3.98 47.79 -25.12
C ALA A 454 -3.79 46.45 -25.86
N PRO A 455 -4.85 45.61 -26.00
CA PRO A 455 -4.85 44.49 -26.92
C PRO A 455 -5.40 44.91 -28.30
N THR A 456 -4.70 44.50 -29.35
CA THR A 456 -5.08 44.64 -30.76
C THR A 456 -6.11 43.58 -31.16
N PRO A 457 -7.12 43.88 -32.01
CA PRO A 457 -8.12 42.91 -32.45
C PRO A 457 -7.72 42.27 -33.80
N ARG A 458 -7.80 40.94 -33.90
CA ARG A 458 -7.94 40.19 -35.16
C ARG A 458 -8.80 38.96 -34.87
N ARG A 459 -10.00 38.82 -35.44
CA ARG A 459 -10.41 38.56 -36.85
C ARG A 459 -10.80 37.09 -36.97
N SER A 460 -12.04 36.91 -37.41
CA SER A 460 -12.84 35.70 -37.43
C SER A 460 -12.41 34.65 -38.46
N THR A 461 -12.97 33.44 -38.25
CA THR A 461 -13.26 32.30 -39.16
C THR A 461 -12.14 31.37 -39.63
N GLU A 462 -12.15 30.14 -39.10
CA GLU A 462 -12.22 28.89 -39.89
C GLU A 462 -12.78 27.73 -39.04
N PRO A 463 -13.57 26.78 -39.60
CA PRO A 463 -14.21 25.73 -38.83
C PRO A 463 -13.27 24.53 -38.62
N ALA A 464 -13.26 24.00 -37.38
CA ALA A 464 -12.54 22.80 -37.02
C ALA A 464 -13.01 21.57 -37.83
N PRO A 465 -12.09 20.66 -38.23
CA PRO A 465 -12.44 19.51 -39.06
C PRO A 465 -13.39 18.57 -38.32
N ARG A 466 -14.46 18.16 -39.01
CA ARG A 466 -15.42 17.13 -38.59
C ARG A 466 -14.67 15.88 -38.13
N ARG A 467 -14.91 15.44 -36.89
CA ARG A 467 -14.51 14.12 -36.38
C ARG A 467 -15.02 13.04 -37.32
N GLN A 468 -14.08 12.36 -37.99
CA GLN A 468 -14.35 11.11 -38.68
C GLN A 468 -14.91 10.09 -37.66
N SER A 469 -15.91 9.34 -38.12
CA SER A 469 -16.61 8.28 -37.42
C SER A 469 -15.65 7.32 -36.72
N ARG A 470 -16.01 6.91 -35.51
CA ARG A 470 -15.22 6.02 -34.63
C ARG A 470 -14.95 4.63 -35.23
N GLU A 471 -15.68 4.27 -36.29
CA GLU A 471 -15.55 3.03 -37.05
C GLU A 471 -14.37 3.08 -38.05
N ASP A 472 -14.15 4.21 -38.74
CA ASP A 472 -13.02 4.38 -39.69
C ASP A 472 -11.64 4.32 -39.01
N ALA A 473 -11.56 4.73 -37.74
CA ALA A 473 -10.33 4.63 -36.95
C ALA A 473 -10.05 3.19 -36.47
N GLY A 474 -11.06 2.33 -36.46
CA GLY A 474 -10.93 0.90 -36.14
C GLY A 474 -10.21 0.14 -37.24
N GLU A 475 -10.65 0.37 -38.48
CA GLU A 475 -10.19 -0.34 -39.66
C GLU A 475 -8.78 0.09 -40.10
N LYS A 476 -8.51 1.41 -40.09
CA LYS A 476 -7.16 1.96 -40.33
C LYS A 476 -6.11 1.47 -39.32
N GLY A 477 -6.53 1.28 -38.06
CA GLY A 477 -5.65 0.79 -36.99
C GLY A 477 -5.28 -0.68 -37.13
N LYS A 478 -6.14 -1.50 -37.75
CA LYS A 478 -5.85 -2.92 -38.04
C LYS A 478 -4.87 -3.03 -39.21
N GLY A 479 -5.11 -2.27 -40.29
CA GLY A 479 -4.23 -2.25 -41.47
C GLY A 479 -2.79 -1.88 -41.12
N LYS A 480 -2.57 -0.91 -40.22
CA LYS A 480 -1.23 -0.52 -39.77
C LYS A 480 -0.50 -1.59 -38.94
N ILE A 481 -1.23 -2.46 -38.25
CA ILE A 481 -0.61 -3.57 -37.49
C ILE A 481 -0.18 -4.67 -38.47
N ASP A 482 -1.02 -4.99 -39.44
CA ASP A 482 -0.71 -5.99 -40.47
C ASP A 482 0.47 -5.54 -41.33
N GLU A 483 0.48 -4.27 -41.76
CA GLU A 483 1.60 -3.65 -42.49
C GLU A 483 2.92 -3.70 -41.69
N ALA A 484 2.85 -3.46 -40.37
CA ALA A 484 4.03 -3.54 -39.50
C ALA A 484 4.54 -4.98 -39.35
N ILE A 485 3.66 -5.99 -39.33
CA ILE A 485 4.06 -7.40 -39.29
C ILE A 485 4.74 -7.77 -40.61
N ASP A 486 4.14 -7.44 -41.74
CA ASP A 486 4.66 -7.76 -43.08
C ASP A 486 6.02 -7.12 -43.33
N LEU A 487 6.20 -5.88 -42.87
CA LEU A 487 7.45 -5.16 -43.01
C LEU A 487 8.60 -5.81 -42.23
N ILE A 488 8.32 -6.31 -41.02
CA ILE A 488 9.32 -7.05 -40.23
C ILE A 488 9.60 -8.42 -40.84
N THR A 489 8.56 -9.10 -41.35
CA THR A 489 8.71 -10.38 -42.07
C THR A 489 9.63 -10.19 -43.28
N SER A 490 9.33 -9.22 -44.15
CA SER A 490 10.15 -8.90 -45.32
C SER A 490 11.57 -8.48 -44.99
N TRP A 491 11.77 -7.71 -43.90
CA TRP A 491 13.12 -7.37 -43.43
C TRP A 491 13.91 -8.62 -43.03
N ASN A 492 13.30 -9.52 -42.28
CA ASN A 492 13.94 -10.76 -41.83
C ASN A 492 14.21 -11.73 -42.98
N ASP A 493 13.36 -11.75 -44.02
CA ASP A 493 13.52 -12.59 -45.20
C ASP A 493 14.66 -12.14 -46.12
N ASN A 494 15.13 -10.90 -45.99
CA ASN A 494 16.22 -10.38 -46.79
C ASN A 494 17.53 -11.16 -46.49
N PRO A 495 18.14 -11.84 -47.48
CA PRO A 495 19.35 -12.63 -47.28
C PRO A 495 20.58 -11.78 -46.92
N ALA A 496 20.54 -10.47 -47.18
CA ALA A 496 21.60 -9.54 -46.79
C ALA A 496 21.57 -9.16 -45.30
N VAL A 497 20.48 -9.46 -44.58
CA VAL A 497 20.33 -9.15 -43.16
C VAL A 497 20.91 -10.30 -42.33
N GLU A 498 21.94 -9.99 -41.54
CA GLU A 498 22.55 -10.95 -40.62
C GLU A 498 21.57 -11.38 -39.52
N HIS A 499 21.76 -12.59 -38.97
CA HIS A 499 20.85 -13.14 -37.95
C HIS A 499 20.68 -12.21 -36.72
N ASN A 500 21.73 -11.50 -36.32
CA ASN A 500 21.72 -10.53 -35.20
C ASN A 500 20.99 -9.21 -35.50
N GLN A 501 20.60 -8.97 -36.75
CA GLN A 501 19.85 -7.80 -37.22
C GLN A 501 18.38 -8.13 -37.50
N LYS A 502 17.99 -9.40 -37.37
CA LYS A 502 16.62 -9.86 -37.55
C LYS A 502 15.80 -9.61 -36.28
N TRP A 503 14.52 -9.32 -36.44
CA TRP A 503 13.66 -8.92 -35.32
C TRP A 503 12.63 -9.99 -35.00
N PHE A 504 12.57 -10.42 -33.73
CA PHE A 504 11.49 -11.27 -33.23
C PHE A 504 10.20 -10.45 -33.11
N ILE A 505 9.18 -10.81 -33.89
CA ILE A 505 7.89 -10.13 -33.94
C ILE A 505 7.17 -10.31 -32.60
N SER A 506 7.00 -9.21 -31.87
CA SER A 506 6.38 -9.20 -30.54
C SER A 506 5.65 -7.89 -30.27
N VAL A 507 4.77 -7.89 -29.26
CA VAL A 507 3.97 -6.71 -28.88
C VAL A 507 4.81 -5.44 -28.69
N PRO A 508 5.95 -5.44 -27.94
CA PRO A 508 6.73 -4.22 -27.75
C PRO A 508 7.35 -3.70 -29.05
N VAL A 509 7.79 -4.61 -29.93
CA VAL A 509 8.42 -4.30 -31.20
C VAL A 509 7.42 -3.65 -32.17
N LEU A 510 6.23 -4.25 -32.32
CA LEU A 510 5.17 -3.69 -33.16
C LEU A 510 4.70 -2.34 -32.65
N LEU A 511 4.52 -2.18 -31.34
CA LEU A 511 4.15 -0.89 -30.75
C LEU A 511 5.22 0.19 -30.98
N GLN A 512 6.50 -0.18 -30.96
CA GLN A 512 7.60 0.74 -31.19
C GLN A 512 7.67 1.19 -32.65
N LEU A 513 7.54 0.25 -33.59
CA LEU A 513 7.54 0.54 -35.03
C LEU A 513 6.33 1.41 -35.43
N ILE A 514 5.12 1.05 -34.96
CA ILE A 514 3.90 1.82 -35.25
C ILE A 514 3.97 3.23 -34.63
N ARG A 515 4.50 3.37 -33.41
CA ARG A 515 4.68 4.71 -32.81
C ARG A 515 5.74 5.53 -33.53
N GLY A 516 6.78 4.90 -34.09
CA GLY A 516 7.78 5.55 -34.92
C GLY A 516 7.19 6.23 -36.16
N SER A 517 6.12 5.66 -36.73
CA SER A 517 5.39 6.21 -37.87
C SER A 517 4.39 7.33 -37.54
N GLY A 518 4.29 7.74 -36.26
CA GLY A 518 3.32 8.74 -35.81
C GLY A 518 1.91 8.20 -35.52
N TYR A 519 1.68 6.90 -35.68
CA TYR A 519 0.42 6.24 -35.35
C TYR A 519 0.43 5.66 -33.93
N SER A 520 -0.76 5.41 -33.38
CA SER A 520 -0.91 4.78 -32.07
C SER A 520 -2.01 3.73 -32.10
N VAL A 521 -1.67 2.53 -31.65
CA VAL A 521 -2.60 1.40 -31.52
C VAL A 521 -2.58 0.87 -30.09
N SER A 522 -3.71 0.33 -29.63
CA SER A 522 -3.80 -0.26 -28.30
C SER A 522 -3.07 -1.60 -28.25
N GLN A 523 -2.47 -1.91 -27.11
CA GLN A 523 -1.78 -3.19 -26.88
C GLN A 523 -2.69 -4.40 -27.15
N GLY A 524 -3.98 -4.30 -26.77
CA GLY A 524 -4.96 -5.38 -26.98
C GLY A 524 -5.18 -5.68 -28.47
N ARG A 525 -5.25 -4.66 -29.34
CA ARG A 525 -5.39 -4.87 -30.79
C ARG A 525 -4.15 -5.53 -31.39
N VAL A 526 -2.95 -5.17 -30.91
CA VAL A 526 -1.71 -5.84 -31.33
C VAL A 526 -1.71 -7.31 -30.89
N GLN A 527 -2.18 -7.61 -29.67
CA GLN A 527 -2.31 -8.98 -29.18
C GLN A 527 -3.32 -9.81 -30.00
N GLU A 528 -4.46 -9.21 -30.36
CA GLU A 528 -5.46 -9.84 -31.24
C GLU A 528 -4.88 -10.15 -32.62
N ALA A 529 -4.17 -9.20 -33.24
CA ALA A 529 -3.52 -9.39 -34.53
C ALA A 529 -2.42 -10.48 -34.49
N LEU A 530 -1.57 -10.46 -33.46
CA LEU A 530 -0.56 -11.50 -33.24
C LEU A 530 -1.17 -12.88 -33.02
N LYS A 531 -2.33 -12.95 -32.35
CA LYS A 531 -3.06 -14.21 -32.18
C LYS A 531 -3.66 -14.68 -33.51
N ALA A 532 -4.23 -13.76 -34.30
CA ALA A 532 -4.82 -14.07 -35.59
C ALA A 532 -3.78 -14.58 -36.61
N ARG A 533 -2.56 -14.02 -36.60
CA ARG A 533 -1.42 -14.43 -37.46
C ARG A 533 -0.41 -15.34 -36.74
N GLY A 534 -0.83 -16.00 -35.66
CA GLY A 534 0.08 -16.69 -34.74
C GLY A 534 0.87 -17.83 -35.41
N GLU A 535 0.22 -18.62 -36.26
CA GLU A 535 0.86 -19.75 -36.95
C GLU A 535 1.92 -19.29 -37.95
N GLU A 536 1.59 -18.30 -38.77
CA GLU A 536 2.49 -17.69 -39.75
C GLU A 536 3.74 -17.08 -39.06
N ILE A 537 3.52 -16.31 -37.99
CA ILE A 537 4.60 -15.67 -37.24
C ILE A 537 5.49 -16.72 -36.56
N GLN A 538 4.92 -17.81 -36.04
CA GLN A 538 5.70 -18.90 -35.44
C GLN A 538 6.54 -19.64 -36.48
N GLN A 539 5.99 -19.92 -37.66
CA GLN A 539 6.74 -20.51 -38.77
C GLN A 539 7.89 -19.61 -39.20
N HIS A 540 7.65 -18.29 -39.30
CA HIS A 540 8.67 -17.30 -39.60
C HIS A 540 9.81 -17.29 -38.56
N HIS A 541 9.45 -17.30 -37.28
CA HIS A 541 10.44 -17.36 -36.19
C HIS A 541 11.25 -18.65 -36.24
N ALA A 542 10.61 -19.78 -36.53
CA ALA A 542 11.29 -21.07 -36.67
C ALA A 542 12.25 -21.07 -37.87
N ALA A 543 11.82 -20.56 -39.03
CA ALA A 543 12.63 -20.48 -40.25
C ALA A 543 13.92 -19.66 -40.07
N HIS A 544 13.89 -18.62 -39.23
CA HIS A 544 15.04 -17.77 -38.95
C HIS A 544 15.74 -18.06 -37.61
N GLY A 545 15.30 -19.06 -36.84
CA GLY A 545 15.86 -19.39 -35.53
C GLY A 545 15.69 -18.29 -34.47
N LEU A 546 14.61 -17.50 -34.56
CA LEU A 546 14.35 -16.38 -33.65
C LEU A 546 13.65 -16.87 -32.37
N SER A 547 14.30 -16.68 -31.22
CA SER A 547 13.71 -16.98 -29.92
C SER A 547 13.03 -15.75 -29.30
N GLN A 548 12.15 -15.96 -28.32
CA GLN A 548 11.49 -14.86 -27.60
C GLN A 548 12.48 -13.88 -26.93
N ARG A 549 13.72 -14.32 -26.67
CA ARG A 549 14.79 -13.49 -26.08
C ARG A 549 15.73 -12.88 -27.13
N HIS A 550 15.49 -13.10 -28.43
CA HIS A 550 16.38 -12.65 -29.50
C HIS A 550 16.61 -11.13 -29.44
N ASN A 551 15.53 -10.36 -29.34
CA ASN A 551 15.59 -8.90 -29.29
C ASN A 551 16.29 -8.33 -28.04
N ALA A 552 16.46 -9.12 -26.97
CA ALA A 552 17.14 -8.65 -25.75
C ALA A 552 18.63 -8.36 -25.98
N ARG A 553 19.19 -8.86 -27.09
CA ARG A 553 20.59 -8.64 -27.50
C ARG A 553 20.76 -7.45 -28.43
N HIS A 554 19.66 -6.82 -28.88
CA HIS A 554 19.72 -5.68 -29.78
C HIS A 554 20.06 -4.41 -28.98
N THR A 555 21.05 -3.65 -29.46
CA THR A 555 21.45 -2.36 -28.88
C THR A 555 20.75 -1.17 -29.53
N LYS A 556 20.15 -1.38 -30.72
CA LYS A 556 19.43 -0.37 -31.51
C LYS A 556 17.93 -0.53 -31.39
N ARG A 557 17.18 0.48 -31.79
CA ARG A 557 15.72 0.44 -31.87
C ARG A 557 15.30 -0.11 -33.22
N ILE A 558 14.16 -0.81 -33.28
CA ILE A 558 13.64 -1.31 -34.58
C ILE A 558 13.39 -0.19 -35.59
N THR A 559 13.05 1.01 -35.12
CA THR A 559 12.86 2.21 -35.95
C THR A 559 14.14 2.71 -36.61
N ASP A 560 15.31 2.25 -36.16
CA ASP A 560 16.60 2.59 -36.76
C ASP A 560 16.88 1.71 -38.00
N ASP A 561 16.25 0.53 -38.06
CA ASP A 561 16.42 -0.45 -39.14
C ASP A 561 15.22 -0.45 -40.11
N ILE A 562 14.01 -0.27 -39.60
CA ILE A 562 12.75 -0.41 -40.32
C ILE A 562 11.88 0.82 -40.11
N THR A 563 11.41 1.45 -41.19
CA THR A 563 10.49 2.60 -41.14
C THR A 563 9.13 2.20 -41.71
N LEU A 564 8.09 2.32 -40.90
CA LEU A 564 6.70 2.18 -41.33
C LEU A 564 6.22 3.54 -41.83
N THR A 565 5.75 3.60 -43.08
CA THR A 565 5.32 4.85 -43.75
C THR A 565 3.87 5.23 -43.48
#